data_AF-A0A7Y2MMZ4-F1
#
_entry.id   AF-A0A7Y2MMZ4-F1
#
_cell.length_a   1.000
_cell.length_b   1.000
_cell.length_c   1.000
_cell.angle_alpha   90.00
_cell.angle_beta   90.00
_cell.angle_gamma   90.00
#
_symmetry.space_group_name_H-M   'P 1'
#
loop_
_entity.id
_entity.type
_entity.pdbx_description
1 polymer ?
#
loop_
_entity_poly.entity_id
_entity_poly.type
_entity_poly.pdbx_seq_one_letter_code
_entity_poly.pdbx_strand_id
1 'polypeptide(L)' 'MQFKKATSNTPLEYIQRVRIEAAKKSLESSTKTILEVMYSIGYNDDKAFRNTFRKFTGLSPKAYQKKYNREMALA' A
#
# COMPACT_ATOMS: atom_id res chain seq x y z
N MET A 1 22.09 8.03 -22.40
CA MET A 1 20.61 8.20 -22.51
C MET A 1 20.11 8.89 -21.25
N GLN A 2 19.79 10.19 -21.34
CA GLN A 2 19.50 11.08 -20.21
C GLN A 2 18.03 10.98 -19.73
N PHE A 3 17.64 9.84 -19.16
CA PHE A 3 16.30 9.62 -18.58
C PHE A 3 16.09 10.27 -17.20
N LYS A 4 16.77 11.38 -16.89
CA LYS A 4 16.68 12.02 -15.56
C LYS A 4 16.75 13.53 -15.64
N LYS A 5 15.72 14.18 -16.18
CA LYS A 5 15.48 15.61 -15.93
C LYS A 5 14.02 15.94 -16.28
N ALA A 6 13.29 16.43 -15.27
CA ALA A 6 12.03 17.19 -15.38
C ALA A 6 10.66 16.47 -15.42
N THR A 7 10.39 15.52 -14.51
CA THR A 7 9.01 15.31 -14.03
C THR A 7 9.01 14.68 -12.64
N SER A 8 8.87 15.49 -11.59
CA SER A 8 8.90 15.07 -10.17
C SER A 8 7.65 14.29 -9.71
N ASN A 9 6.93 13.67 -10.63
CA ASN A 9 5.88 12.67 -10.42
C ASN A 9 5.94 11.73 -11.63
N THR A 10 6.82 10.73 -11.57
CA THR A 10 7.01 9.79 -12.69
C THR A 10 5.84 8.80 -12.78
N PRO A 11 5.61 8.15 -13.94
CA PRO A 11 4.61 7.08 -14.09
C PRO A 11 4.69 6.02 -12.98
N LEU A 12 5.89 5.82 -12.44
CA LEU A 12 6.14 4.95 -11.30
C LEU A 12 5.40 5.39 -10.03
N GLU A 13 5.35 6.68 -9.69
CA GLU A 13 4.60 7.17 -8.53
C GLU A 13 3.10 7.03 -8.71
N TYR A 14 2.61 7.23 -9.93
CA TYR A 14 1.21 6.97 -10.25
C TYR A 14 0.86 5.49 -10.03
N ILE A 15 1.69 4.58 -10.56
CA ILE A 15 1.52 3.13 -10.37
C ILE A 15 1.58 2.77 -8.88
N GLN A 16 2.54 3.32 -8.13
CA GLN A 16 2.63 3.09 -6.68
C GLN A 16 1.36 3.56 -5.97
N ARG A 17 0.86 4.75 -6.29
CA ARG A 17 -0.38 5.27 -5.71
C ARG A 17 -1.57 4.35 -6.00
N VAL A 18 -1.74 3.91 -7.25
CA VAL A 18 -2.81 2.98 -7.63
C VAL A 18 -2.70 1.66 -6.87
N ARG A 19 -1.49 1.10 -6.73
CA ARG A 19 -1.25 -0.12 -5.94
C ARG A 19 -1.58 0.07 -4.46
N ILE A 20 -1.22 1.21 -3.86
CA ILE A 20 -1.57 1.49 -2.46
C ILE A 20 -3.07 1.65 -2.28
N GLU A 21 -3.79 2.27 -3.22
CA GLU A 21 -5.25 2.36 -3.16
C GLU A 21 -5.92 0.98 -3.23
N ALA A 22 -5.40 0.06 -4.05
CA ALA A 22 -5.85 -1.33 -4.08
C ALA A 22 -5.57 -2.08 -2.76
N ALA A 23 -4.39 -1.84 -2.16
CA ALA A 23 -4.04 -2.40 -0.86
C ALA A 23 -4.98 -1.90 0.25
N LYS A 24 -5.29 -0.60 0.28
CA LYS A 24 -6.24 -0.01 1.24
C LYS A 24 -7.60 -0.70 1.17
N LYS A 25 -8.18 -0.78 -0.03
CA LYS A 25 -9.47 -1.47 -0.25
C LYS A 25 -9.45 -2.92 0.24
N SER A 26 -8.36 -3.65 -0.01
CA SER A 26 -8.19 -5.03 0.45
C SER A 26 -8.08 -5.12 1.97
N LEU A 27 -7.37 -4.18 2.62
CA LEU A 27 -7.25 -4.14 4.07
C LEU A 27 -8.56 -3.74 4.76
N GLU A 28 -9.39 -2.93 4.11
CA GLU A 28 -10.68 -2.48 4.65
C GLU A 28 -11.79 -3.53 4.52
N SER A 29 -11.73 -4.34 3.45
CA SER A 29 -12.82 -5.26 3.07
C SER A 29 -12.49 -6.73 3.27
N SER A 30 -11.28 -7.07 3.74
CA SER A 30 -10.89 -8.47 3.92
C SER A 30 -10.07 -8.67 5.19
N THR A 31 -10.18 -9.88 5.75
CA THR A 31 -9.35 -10.41 6.84
C THR A 31 -7.97 -10.90 6.38
N LYS A 32 -7.59 -10.60 5.12
CA LYS A 32 -6.30 -10.98 4.55
C LYS A 32 -5.15 -10.42 5.37
N THR A 33 -4.08 -11.20 5.47
CA THR A 33 -2.88 -10.74 6.16
C THR A 33 -2.17 -9.65 5.36
N ILE A 34 -1.37 -8.82 6.04
CA ILE A 34 -0.57 -7.77 5.38
C ILE A 34 0.34 -8.35 4.28
N LEU A 35 0.86 -9.56 4.48
CA LEU A 35 1.70 -10.27 3.50
C LEU A 35 0.91 -10.65 2.25
N GLU A 36 -0.31 -11.17 2.40
CA GLU A 36 -1.15 -11.50 1.25
C GLU A 36 -1.53 -10.26 0.44
N VAL A 37 -1.85 -9.15 1.12
CA VAL A 37 -2.13 -7.89 0.44
C VAL A 37 -0.90 -7.40 -0.33
N MET A 38 0.29 -7.49 0.27
CA MET A 38 1.56 -7.13 -0.37
C MET A 38 1.79 -7.93 -1.67
N TYR A 39 1.67 -9.25 -1.61
CA TYR A 39 1.84 -10.10 -2.80
C TYR A 39 0.77 -9.81 -3.86
N SER A 40 -0.48 -9.57 -3.43
CA SER A 40 -1.60 -9.29 -4.34
C SER A 40 -1.44 -7.99 -5.13
N ILE A 41 -0.67 -7.02 -4.64
CA ILE A 41 -0.39 -5.75 -5.35
C ILE A 41 0.98 -5.75 -6.06
N GLY A 42 1.62 -6.92 -6.15
CA GLY A 42 2.89 -7.11 -6.87
C GLY A 42 4.13 -6.62 -6.14
N TYR A 43 4.08 -6.53 -4.81
CA TYR A 43 5.26 -6.31 -3.98
C TYR A 43 5.80 -7.67 -3.49
N ASN A 44 7.12 -7.85 -3.59
CA ASN A 44 7.81 -9.03 -3.07
C ASN A 44 8.64 -8.73 -1.81
N ASP A 45 8.72 -7.46 -1.41
CA ASP A 45 9.51 -6.99 -0.27
C ASP A 45 8.61 -6.23 0.73
N ASP A 46 8.55 -6.73 1.95
CA ASP A 46 7.72 -6.19 3.04
C ASP A 46 8.19 -4.79 3.45
N LYS A 47 9.51 -4.56 3.49
CA LYS A 47 10.08 -3.28 3.91
C LYS A 47 9.74 -2.17 2.91
N ALA A 48 9.87 -2.46 1.61
CA ALA A 48 9.50 -1.56 0.53
C ALA A 48 8.01 -1.26 0.56
N PHE A 49 7.16 -2.30 0.69
CA PHE A 49 5.72 -2.11 0.80
C PHE A 49 5.34 -1.23 1.99
N ARG A 50 5.86 -1.52 3.19
CA ARG A 50 5.55 -0.73 4.40
C ARG A 50 5.98 0.71 4.28
N ASN A 51 7.18 0.97 3.74
CA ASN A 51 7.68 2.32 3.54
C ASN A 51 6.80 3.09 2.54
N THR A 52 6.47 2.48 1.41
CA THR A 52 5.58 3.10 0.41
C THR A 52 4.18 3.32 0.99
N PHE A 53 3.59 2.32 1.63
CA PHE A 53 2.26 2.41 2.23
C PHE A 53 2.21 3.52 3.28
N ARG A 54 3.20 3.61 4.16
CA ARG A 54 3.30 4.68 5.15
C ARG A 54 3.52 6.05 4.51
N LYS A 55 4.31 6.14 3.44
CA LYS A 55 4.51 7.39 2.68
C LYS A 55 3.18 7.93 2.14
N PHE A 56 2.30 7.06 1.65
CA PHE A 56 1.03 7.46 1.04
C PHE A 56 -0.14 7.59 2.02
N THR A 57 -0.17 6.80 3.09
CA THR A 57 -1.30 6.75 4.04
C THR A 57 -1.01 7.39 5.40
N GLY A 58 0.26 7.68 5.69
CA GLY A 58 0.71 8.14 7.01
C GLY A 58 0.75 7.05 8.09
N LEU A 59 0.22 5.86 7.82
CA LEU A 59 0.09 4.77 8.79
C LEU A 59 0.80 3.51 8.31
N SER A 60 1.21 2.65 9.24
CA SER A 60 1.65 1.30 8.91
C SER A 60 0.45 0.46 8.44
N PRO A 61 0.62 -0.49 7.49
CA PRO A 61 -0.48 -1.32 6.98
C PRO A 61 -1.31 -2.00 8.09
N LYS A 62 -0.65 -2.51 9.14
CA LYS A 62 -1.30 -3.12 10.31
C LYS A 62 -2.13 -2.12 11.12
N ALA A 63 -1.63 -0.89 11.30
CA ALA A 63 -2.35 0.16 12.00
C ALA A 63 -3.54 0.66 11.18
N TYR A 64 -3.37 0.76 9.85
CA TYR A 64 -4.44 1.09 8.92
C TYR A 64 -5.54 0.02 8.96
N GLN A 65 -5.17 -1.26 8.86
CA GLN A 65 -6.11 -2.38 8.95
C GLN A 65 -6.88 -2.34 10.27
N LYS A 66 -6.20 -2.22 11.42
CA LYS A 66 -6.89 -2.13 12.73
C LYS A 66 -7.87 -0.95 12.82
N LYS A 67 -7.56 0.17 12.17
CA LYS A 67 -8.38 1.39 12.22
C LYS A 67 -9.60 1.35 11.29
N TYR A 68 -9.45 0.77 10.10
CA TYR A 68 -10.46 0.87 9.04
C TYR A 68 -11.12 -0.47 8.67
N ASN A 69 -10.56 -1.60 9.07
CA ASN A 69 -11.19 -2.90 8.88
C ASN A 69 -12.33 -3.06 9.90
N ARG A 70 -13.57 -3.05 9.39
CA ARG A 70 -14.78 -3.15 10.22
C ARG A 70 -14.95 -4.53 10.85
N GLU A 71 -14.46 -5.59 10.20
CA GLU A 71 -14.54 -6.96 10.73
C GLU A 71 -13.64 -7.13 11.96
N MET A 72 -12.43 -6.58 11.95
CA MET A 72 -11.52 -6.57 13.10
C MET A 72 -11.93 -5.57 14.20
N ALA A 73 -12.72 -4.55 13.88
CA ALA A 73 -13.24 -3.62 14.90
C ALA A 73 -14.39 -4.23 15.72
N LEU A 74 -15.01 -5.30 15.20
CA LEU A 74 -16.14 -6.02 15.82
C LEU A 74 -15.72 -7.32 16.52
N ALA A 75 -14.44 -7.71 16.41
CA ALA A 75 -13.85 -8.89 17.04
C ALA A 75 -13.07 -8.53 18.31
#